data_AF-A0A4Y2TA40-F1
#
_entry.id   AF-A0A4Y2TA40-F1
#
_cell.length_a   1.000
_cell.length_b   1.000
_cell.length_c   1.000
_cell.angle_alpha   90.00
_cell.angle_beta   90.00
_cell.angle_gamma   90.00
#
_symmetry.space_group_name_H-M   'P 1'
#
loop_
_entity.id
_entity.type
_entity.pdbx_description
1 polymer ?
#
loop_
_entity_poly.entity_id
_entity_poly.type
_entity_poly.pdbx_seq_one_letter_code
_entity_poly.pdbx_strand_id
1 'polypeptide(L)'
;MGMLAVFCTNAINIYAGINGLEVGQAAVIGASIVIFNIIELWGDCWNAHLFSLYFMPAFLSTTVALLYYNWYPAAVFVGDTFCYFAGMTFAVVGILGHFSKTMLLFFLPQVINFLFSCPQLFHFIPCPRHRLPRFNREQNVLEASTVIFRETSLSFLGRLSLFVAKTFRLVHIKQEVRDKEVYTECTNFTLINFMLKVLGPTHERTLTIYLLTIQALCSCVAFCIRYGLSRVFYDS
;
A
#
# COMPACT_ATOMS: atom_id res chain seq x y z
N MET A 1 -4.33 15.31 13.57
CA MET A 1 -5.35 15.10 12.51
C MET A 1 -4.81 15.39 11.10
N GLY A 2 -4.15 16.53 10.85
CA GLY A 2 -3.60 16.85 9.51
C GLY A 2 -2.64 15.80 8.91
N MET A 3 -1.74 15.22 9.73
CA MET A 3 -0.81 14.18 9.27
C MET A 3 -1.51 12.88 8.82
N LEU A 4 -2.70 12.58 9.34
CA LEU A 4 -3.47 11.42 8.91
C LEU A 4 -3.98 11.60 7.48
N ALA A 5 -4.46 12.80 7.14
CA ALA A 5 -4.88 13.12 5.78
C ALA A 5 -3.69 13.04 4.80
N VAL A 6 -2.55 13.64 5.16
CA VAL A 6 -1.32 13.56 4.36
C VAL A 6 -0.86 12.11 4.20
N PHE A 7 -0.96 11.30 5.26
CA PHE A 7 -0.61 9.89 5.19
C PHE A 7 -1.55 9.13 4.24
N CYS A 8 -2.88 9.20 4.42
CA CYS A 8 -3.82 8.40 3.63
C CYS A 8 -3.71 8.68 2.13
N THR A 9 -3.54 9.94 1.73
CA THR A 9 -3.41 10.33 0.31
C THR A 9 -2.11 9.82 -0.31
N ASN A 10 -0.99 9.96 0.40
CA ASN A 10 0.31 9.52 -0.10
C ASN A 10 0.48 8.00 -0.02
N ALA A 11 -0.09 7.34 0.99
CA ALA A 11 0.10 5.91 1.21
C ALA A 11 -0.54 5.06 0.11
N ILE A 12 -1.72 5.48 -0.41
CA ILE A 12 -2.31 4.89 -1.62
C ILE A 12 -1.43 5.22 -2.83
N ASN A 13 -0.97 6.47 -2.96
CA ASN A 13 -0.23 6.91 -4.13
C ASN A 13 1.15 6.23 -4.30
N ILE A 14 1.84 5.90 -3.21
CA ILE A 14 3.13 5.18 -3.28
C ILE A 14 2.94 3.65 -3.39
N TYR A 15 1.72 3.15 -3.23
CA TYR A 15 1.36 1.74 -3.37
C TYR A 15 0.54 1.54 -4.65
N ALA A 16 1.18 1.85 -5.77
CA ALA A 16 0.56 2.08 -7.07
C ALA A 16 1.46 1.60 -8.22
N GLY A 17 0.97 1.70 -9.46
CA GLY A 17 1.77 1.48 -10.67
C GLY A 17 1.55 0.15 -11.38
N ILE A 18 0.48 -0.59 -11.05
CA ILE A 18 -0.03 -1.72 -11.83
C ILE A 18 -1.55 -1.61 -11.97
N ASN A 19 -2.07 -2.06 -13.11
CA ASN A 19 -3.47 -1.91 -13.50
C ASN A 19 -4.45 -2.43 -12.43
N GLY A 20 -5.35 -1.56 -11.98
CA GLY A 20 -6.40 -1.86 -11.01
C GLY A 20 -6.00 -1.79 -9.53
N LEU A 21 -4.74 -1.51 -9.19
CA LEU A 21 -4.28 -1.59 -7.79
C LEU A 21 -4.75 -0.41 -6.94
N GLU A 22 -4.62 0.83 -7.43
CA GLU A 22 -4.99 2.05 -6.71
C GLU A 22 -6.49 2.08 -6.41
N VAL A 23 -7.29 1.78 -7.44
CA VAL A 23 -8.75 1.78 -7.35
C VAL A 23 -9.24 0.54 -6.59
N GLY A 24 -8.63 -0.63 -6.84
CA GLY A 24 -9.02 -1.87 -6.20
C GLY A 24 -8.78 -1.86 -4.69
N GLN A 25 -7.62 -1.37 -4.23
CA GLN A 25 -7.33 -1.31 -2.79
C GLN A 25 -8.28 -0.32 -2.10
N ALA A 26 -8.58 0.81 -2.75
CA ALA A 26 -9.52 1.79 -2.23
C ALA A 26 -10.96 1.23 -2.20
N ALA A 27 -11.36 0.42 -3.17
CA ALA A 27 -12.66 -0.26 -3.15
C ALA A 27 -12.76 -1.25 -1.98
N VAL A 28 -11.72 -2.05 -1.72
CA VAL A 28 -11.70 -3.01 -0.59
C VAL A 28 -11.75 -2.28 0.76
N ILE A 29 -10.95 -1.21 0.93
CA ILE A 29 -10.99 -0.37 2.14
C ILE A 29 -12.36 0.30 2.28
N GLY A 30 -12.91 0.86 1.21
CA GLY A 30 -14.22 1.50 1.20
C GLY A 30 -15.34 0.54 1.60
N ALA A 31 -15.37 -0.66 1.02
CA ALA A 31 -16.29 -1.72 1.40
C ALA A 31 -16.13 -2.13 2.88
N SER A 32 -14.89 -2.24 3.36
CA SER A 32 -14.61 -2.57 4.77
C SER A 32 -15.18 -1.50 5.71
N ILE A 33 -15.02 -0.21 5.38
CA ILE A 33 -15.58 0.90 6.17
C ILE A 33 -17.11 0.90 6.12
N VAL A 34 -17.72 0.64 4.96
CA VAL A 34 -19.19 0.54 4.84
C VAL A 34 -19.72 -0.58 5.75
N ILE A 35 -19.13 -1.78 5.67
CA ILE A 35 -19.52 -2.92 6.52
C ILE A 35 -19.36 -2.57 8.00
N PHE A 36 -18.21 -1.99 8.38
CA PHE A 36 -17.94 -1.57 9.75
C PHE A 36 -18.98 -0.57 10.26
N ASN A 37 -19.32 0.45 9.47
CA ASN A 37 -20.32 1.43 9.87
C ASN A 37 -21.71 0.82 10.02
N ILE A 38 -22.12 -0.10 9.13
CA ILE A 38 -23.41 -0.78 9.23
C ILE A 38 -23.51 -1.59 10.53
N ILE A 39 -22.42 -2.27 10.94
CA ILE A 39 -22.38 -3.00 12.22
C ILE A 39 -22.51 -2.03 13.39
N GLU A 40 -21.76 -0.93 13.37
CA GLU A 40 -21.73 0.05 14.47
C GLU A 40 -22.95 0.99 14.52
N LEU A 41 -23.88 0.92 13.56
CA LEU A 41 -25.19 1.61 13.65
C LEU A 41 -26.02 1.10 14.83
N TRP A 42 -25.75 -0.11 15.31
CA TRP A 42 -26.41 -0.69 16.49
C TRP A 42 -25.68 -0.38 17.80
N GLY A 43 -24.57 0.38 17.75
CA GLY A 43 -23.76 0.75 18.91
C GLY A 43 -24.03 2.17 19.42
N ASP A 44 -23.30 2.55 20.47
CA ASP A 44 -23.49 3.84 21.16
C ASP A 44 -23.16 5.06 20.29
N CYS A 45 -22.23 4.92 19.33
CA CYS A 45 -21.75 6.00 18.47
C CYS A 45 -22.43 6.03 17.08
N TRP A 46 -23.65 5.52 16.95
CA TRP A 46 -24.35 5.37 15.66
C TRP A 46 -24.39 6.65 14.80
N ASN A 47 -24.51 7.84 15.41
CA ASN A 47 -24.52 9.12 14.70
C ASN A 47 -23.24 9.35 13.86
N ALA A 48 -22.09 8.97 14.40
CA ALA A 48 -20.79 9.11 13.74
C ALA A 48 -20.67 8.14 12.55
N HIS A 49 -21.19 6.92 12.70
CA HIS A 49 -21.20 5.90 11.65
C HIS A 49 -22.23 6.22 10.56
N LEU A 50 -23.38 6.79 10.92
CA LEU A 50 -24.37 7.30 9.98
C LEU A 50 -23.80 8.45 9.13
N PHE A 51 -23.09 9.40 9.75
CA PHE A 51 -22.38 10.45 9.02
C PHE A 51 -21.41 9.86 7.98
N SER A 52 -20.61 8.87 8.37
CA SER A 52 -19.69 8.21 7.43
C SER A 52 -20.44 7.52 6.28
N LEU A 53 -21.60 6.92 6.55
CA LEU A 53 -22.45 6.31 5.53
C LEU A 53 -23.10 7.30 4.55
N TYR A 54 -23.07 8.61 4.81
CA TYR A 54 -23.43 9.59 3.78
C TYR A 54 -22.37 9.75 2.68
N PHE A 55 -21.09 9.46 3.00
CA PHE A 55 -19.98 9.59 2.03
C PHE A 55 -19.63 8.24 1.39
N MET A 56 -19.54 7.19 2.20
CA MET A 56 -18.86 5.96 1.81
C MET A 56 -19.56 5.13 0.71
N PRO A 57 -20.89 4.98 0.68
CA PRO A 57 -21.57 4.27 -0.39
C PRO A 57 -21.43 4.98 -1.75
N ALA A 58 -21.49 6.31 -1.78
CA ALA A 58 -21.28 7.09 -2.99
C ALA A 58 -19.83 6.96 -3.49
N PHE A 59 -18.85 7.08 -2.58
CA PHE A 59 -17.44 6.83 -2.87
C PHE A 59 -17.20 5.42 -3.43
N LEU A 60 -17.77 4.39 -2.80
CA LEU A 60 -17.59 3.00 -3.22
C LEU A 60 -18.20 2.77 -4.61
N SER A 61 -19.39 3.31 -4.86
CA SER A 61 -20.10 3.14 -6.14
C SER A 61 -19.32 3.77 -7.30
N THR A 62 -18.82 5.01 -7.12
CA THR A 62 -18.00 5.68 -8.15
C THR A 62 -16.65 5.01 -8.33
N THR A 63 -16.04 4.52 -7.25
CA THR A 63 -14.77 3.77 -7.28
C THR A 63 -14.93 2.44 -8.02
N VAL A 64 -16.01 1.69 -7.81
CA VAL A 64 -16.29 0.44 -8.53
C VAL A 64 -16.53 0.71 -10.02
N ALA A 65 -17.24 1.80 -10.36
CA ALA A 65 -17.43 2.20 -11.76
C ALA A 65 -16.10 2.58 -12.43
N LEU A 66 -15.20 3.28 -11.72
CA LEU A 66 -13.86 3.59 -12.21
C LEU A 66 -13.01 2.32 -12.35
N LEU A 67 -13.12 1.38 -11.41
CA LEU A 67 -12.40 0.11 -11.42
C LEU A 67 -12.74 -0.70 -12.67
N TYR A 68 -13.99 -0.66 -13.15
CA TYR A 68 -14.37 -1.33 -14.39
C TYR A 68 -13.49 -0.92 -15.59
N TYR A 69 -13.17 0.36 -15.72
CA TYR A 69 -12.32 0.88 -16.80
C TYR A 69 -10.81 0.83 -16.49
N ASN A 70 -10.45 0.85 -15.21
CA ASN A 70 -9.05 0.79 -14.77
C ASN A 70 -8.54 -0.64 -14.55
N TRP A 71 -9.43 -1.64 -14.48
CA TRP A 71 -9.05 -3.04 -14.33
C TRP A 71 -8.25 -3.52 -15.53
N TYR A 72 -7.37 -4.50 -15.31
CA TYR A 72 -6.51 -5.02 -16.38
C TYR A 72 -7.33 -5.63 -17.53
N PRO A 73 -7.03 -5.28 -18.80
CA PRO A 73 -6.09 -4.24 -19.25
C PRO A 73 -6.71 -2.84 -19.12
N ALA A 74 -6.02 -1.92 -18.45
CA ALA A 74 -6.61 -0.61 -18.12
C ALA A 74 -6.85 0.24 -19.38
N ALA A 75 -8.09 0.72 -19.54
CA ALA A 75 -8.47 1.70 -20.55
C ALA A 75 -8.19 3.14 -20.09
N VAL A 76 -8.20 3.38 -18.77
CA VAL A 76 -7.94 4.69 -18.16
C VAL A 76 -7.01 4.55 -16.96
N PHE A 77 -6.18 5.58 -16.73
CA PHE A 77 -5.39 5.71 -15.50
C PHE A 77 -6.00 6.77 -14.58
N VAL A 78 -5.90 6.53 -13.28
CA VAL A 78 -6.59 7.35 -12.28
C VAL A 78 -5.77 8.55 -11.81
N GLY A 79 -4.44 8.42 -11.86
CA GLY A 79 -3.49 9.45 -11.46
C GLY A 79 -3.59 9.87 -9.99
N ASP A 80 -2.80 10.88 -9.63
CA ASP A 80 -2.77 11.45 -8.27
C ASP A 80 -4.14 11.98 -7.83
N THR A 81 -4.97 12.44 -8.78
CA THR A 81 -6.32 12.96 -8.52
C THR A 81 -7.16 11.96 -7.74
N PHE A 82 -7.17 10.69 -8.17
CA PHE A 82 -7.93 9.66 -7.46
C PHE A 82 -7.27 9.29 -6.12
N CYS A 83 -5.94 9.15 -6.07
CA CYS A 83 -5.25 8.80 -4.82
C CYS A 83 -5.50 9.85 -3.72
N TYR A 84 -5.49 11.14 -4.09
CA TYR A 84 -5.80 12.24 -3.18
C TYR A 84 -7.27 12.28 -2.80
N PHE A 85 -8.18 12.07 -3.75
CA PHE A 85 -9.61 11.94 -3.47
C PHE A 85 -9.89 10.81 -2.48
N ALA A 86 -9.45 9.59 -2.77
CA ALA A 86 -9.66 8.42 -1.92
C ALA A 86 -9.06 8.61 -0.52
N GLY A 87 -7.79 8.99 -0.44
CA GLY A 87 -7.11 9.19 0.84
C GLY A 87 -7.78 10.26 1.70
N MET A 88 -8.24 11.36 1.08
CA MET A 88 -8.92 12.42 1.81
C MET A 88 -10.33 12.00 2.25
N THR A 89 -11.10 11.30 1.40
CA THR A 89 -12.41 10.76 1.79
C THR A 89 -12.29 9.84 3.00
N PHE A 90 -11.32 8.92 3.00
CA PHE A 90 -11.07 8.06 4.15
C PHE A 90 -10.67 8.85 5.39
N ALA A 91 -9.73 9.78 5.27
CA ALA A 91 -9.30 10.60 6.40
C ALA A 91 -10.46 11.42 7.00
N VAL A 92 -11.33 12.01 6.17
CA VAL A 92 -12.50 12.78 6.63
C VAL A 92 -13.45 11.89 7.44
N VAL A 93 -13.84 10.73 6.92
CA VAL A 93 -14.79 9.87 7.62
C VAL A 93 -14.16 9.25 8.88
N GLY A 94 -12.88 8.91 8.86
CA GLY A 94 -12.18 8.35 10.02
C GLY A 94 -11.95 9.39 11.13
N ILE A 95 -11.70 10.65 10.77
CA ILE A 95 -11.51 11.76 11.71
C ILE A 95 -12.84 12.16 12.34
N LEU A 96 -13.82 12.53 11.51
CA LEU A 96 -15.12 13.03 11.99
C LEU A 96 -16.00 11.91 12.57
N GLY A 97 -15.80 10.67 12.10
CA GLY A 97 -16.44 9.49 12.65
C GLY A 97 -15.77 8.93 13.90
N HIS A 98 -14.66 9.52 14.37
CA HIS A 98 -13.90 9.08 15.54
C HIS A 98 -13.38 7.61 15.50
N PHE A 99 -13.29 6.99 14.32
CA PHE A 99 -12.77 5.62 14.16
C PHE A 99 -11.45 5.54 13.40
N SER A 100 -10.64 6.61 13.41
CA SER A 100 -9.35 6.69 12.72
C SER A 100 -8.38 5.55 13.06
N LYS A 101 -8.39 5.03 14.30
CA LYS A 101 -7.61 3.85 14.69
C LYS A 101 -8.02 2.60 13.90
N THR A 102 -9.34 2.31 13.83
CA THR A 102 -9.89 1.19 13.06
C THR A 102 -9.64 1.36 11.56
N MET A 103 -9.78 2.59 11.06
CA MET A 103 -9.45 2.90 9.66
C MET A 103 -7.98 2.60 9.33
N LEU A 104 -7.03 2.94 10.22
CA LEU A 104 -5.62 2.63 10.02
C LEU A 104 -5.34 1.12 9.99
N LEU A 105 -6.14 0.30 10.68
CA LEU A 105 -6.07 -1.17 10.58
C LEU A 105 -6.51 -1.65 9.19
N PHE A 106 -7.50 -1.02 8.56
CA PHE A 106 -7.85 -1.31 7.16
C PHE A 106 -6.75 -0.86 6.18
N PHE A 107 -5.92 0.12 6.56
CA PHE A 107 -4.77 0.59 5.79
C PHE A 107 -3.49 -0.25 6.00
N LEU A 108 -3.59 -1.43 6.61
CA LEU A 108 -2.41 -2.20 7.02
C LEU A 108 -1.41 -2.46 5.86
N PRO A 109 -1.82 -2.89 4.65
CA PRO A 109 -0.88 -3.04 3.54
C PRO A 109 -0.20 -1.72 3.13
N GLN A 110 -0.93 -0.60 3.15
CA GLN A 110 -0.41 0.72 2.81
C GLN A 110 0.61 1.18 3.86
N VAL A 111 0.33 0.96 5.15
CA VAL A 111 1.25 1.22 6.27
C VAL A 111 2.52 0.40 6.08
N ILE A 112 2.40 -0.90 5.80
CA ILE A 112 3.56 -1.78 5.59
C ILE A 112 4.37 -1.32 4.37
N ASN A 113 3.72 -0.99 3.24
CA ASN A 113 4.41 -0.48 2.05
C ASN A 113 5.14 0.83 2.31
N PHE A 114 4.52 1.75 3.06
CA PHE A 114 5.13 3.02 3.45
C PHE A 114 6.37 2.80 4.30
N LEU A 115 6.27 2.02 5.38
CA LEU A 115 7.39 1.72 6.28
C LEU A 115 8.52 1.00 5.55
N PHE A 116 8.17 0.03 4.69
CA PHE A 116 9.16 -0.67 3.88
C PHE A 116 9.84 0.26 2.88
N SER A 117 9.11 1.23 2.32
CA SER A 117 9.62 2.24 1.39
C SER A 117 10.47 3.33 2.05
N CYS A 118 10.39 3.53 3.37
CA CYS A 118 11.04 4.64 4.07
C CYS A 118 12.54 4.82 3.76
N PRO A 119 13.38 3.76 3.71
CA PRO A 119 14.79 3.92 3.37
C PRO A 119 15.02 4.58 2.01
N GLN A 120 14.15 4.32 1.03
CA GLN A 120 14.21 4.98 -0.28
C GLN A 120 13.56 6.37 -0.26
N LEU A 121 12.39 6.52 0.38
CA LEU A 121 11.69 7.82 0.44
C LEU A 121 12.52 8.91 1.13
N PHE A 122 13.25 8.56 2.18
CA PHE A 122 14.17 9.47 2.88
C PHE A 122 15.58 9.49 2.27
N HIS A 123 15.78 8.85 1.12
CA HIS A 123 17.05 8.84 0.37
C HIS A 123 18.25 8.29 1.18
N PHE A 124 18.00 7.43 2.17
CA PHE A 124 19.06 6.67 2.84
C PHE A 124 19.62 5.58 1.92
N ILE A 125 18.75 5.02 1.07
CA ILE A 125 19.08 4.21 -0.09
C ILE A 125 18.64 4.99 -1.33
N PRO A 126 19.42 4.99 -2.43
CA PRO A 126 19.04 5.66 -3.67
C PRO A 126 17.63 5.26 -4.12
N CYS A 127 16.80 6.28 -4.36
CA CYS A 127 15.43 6.11 -4.81
C CYS A 127 15.33 6.50 -6.29
N PRO A 128 15.07 5.55 -7.20
CA PRO A 128 14.78 5.90 -8.58
C PRO A 128 13.45 6.64 -8.66
N ARG A 129 13.25 7.43 -9.71
CA ARG A 129 11.99 8.16 -9.96
C ARG A 129 10.79 7.23 -10.05
N HIS A 130 10.98 6.07 -10.68
CA HIS A 130 9.95 5.04 -10.83
C HIS A 130 10.41 3.75 -10.14
N ARG A 131 9.58 3.25 -9.22
CA ARG A 131 9.81 2.01 -8.45
C ARG A 131 8.87 0.87 -8.85
N LEU A 132 8.09 1.06 -9.90
CA LEU A 132 7.22 0.03 -10.47
C LEU A 132 8.03 -1.17 -11.00
N PRO A 133 7.42 -2.37 -11.05
CA PRO A 133 8.04 -3.54 -11.67
C PRO A 133 8.43 -3.31 -13.14
N ARG A 134 9.40 -4.08 -13.63
CA ARG A 134 9.78 -4.08 -15.06
C ARG A 134 8.89 -5.07 -15.81
N PHE A 135 8.37 -4.67 -16.96
CA PHE A 135 7.59 -5.56 -17.80
C PHE A 135 8.48 -6.31 -18.79
N ASN A 136 8.47 -7.64 -18.71
CA ASN A 136 9.13 -8.52 -19.68
C ASN A 136 8.15 -8.87 -20.79
N ARG A 137 8.42 -8.36 -22.01
CA ARG A 137 7.54 -8.53 -23.18
C ARG A 137 7.54 -9.96 -23.72
N GLU A 138 8.63 -10.69 -23.58
CA GLU A 138 8.76 -12.05 -24.14
C GLU A 138 7.91 -13.05 -23.37
N GLN A 139 7.88 -12.91 -22.04
CA GLN A 139 7.13 -13.78 -21.15
C GLN A 139 5.77 -13.21 -20.74
N ASN A 140 5.47 -11.95 -21.09
CA ASN A 140 4.27 -11.22 -20.68
C ASN A 140 4.06 -11.22 -19.15
N VAL A 141 5.13 -10.95 -18.39
CA VAL A 141 5.14 -10.93 -16.93
C VAL A 141 5.82 -9.69 -16.39
N LEU A 142 5.53 -9.36 -15.13
CA LEU A 142 6.25 -8.35 -14.36
C LEU A 142 7.38 -8.99 -13.57
N GLU A 143 8.54 -8.36 -13.61
CA GLU A 143 9.74 -8.70 -12.85
C GLU A 143 10.06 -7.60 -11.84
N ALA A 144 10.64 -7.98 -10.70
CA ALA A 144 11.00 -7.01 -9.67
C ALA A 144 12.04 -6.00 -10.19
N SER A 145 11.77 -4.71 -10.02
CA SER A 145 12.71 -3.67 -10.43
C SER A 145 13.82 -3.48 -9.39
N THR A 146 15.00 -3.13 -9.87
CA THR A 146 16.21 -2.97 -9.07
C THR A 146 16.79 -1.57 -9.16
N VAL A 147 17.58 -1.20 -8.17
CA VAL A 147 18.42 0.02 -8.13
C VAL A 147 19.87 -0.38 -7.88
N ILE A 148 20.79 0.29 -8.59
CA ILE A 148 22.23 0.03 -8.53
C ILE A 148 22.93 1.25 -7.91
N PHE A 149 23.81 1.02 -6.95
CA PHE A 149 24.59 2.09 -6.32
C PHE A 149 25.90 1.59 -5.74
N ARG A 150 26.78 2.53 -5.39
CA ARG A 150 28.06 2.25 -4.73
C ARG A 150 27.88 2.12 -3.23
N GLU A 151 28.32 1.01 -2.63
CA GLU A 151 28.15 0.82 -1.17
C GLU A 151 28.86 1.89 -0.34
N THR A 152 30.00 2.38 -0.82
CA THR A 152 30.79 3.42 -0.15
C THR A 152 30.04 4.75 -0.03
N SER A 153 29.15 5.05 -0.98
CA SER A 153 28.32 6.27 -0.98
C SER A 153 27.14 6.24 0.00
N LEU A 154 26.82 5.07 0.58
CA LEU A 154 25.73 4.97 1.54
C LEU A 154 26.09 5.61 2.88
N SER A 155 25.15 6.38 3.41
CA SER A 155 25.18 6.86 4.80
C SER A 155 25.10 5.70 5.79
N PHE A 156 25.40 5.96 7.06
CA PHE A 156 25.26 4.97 8.13
C PHE A 156 23.84 4.36 8.19
N LEU A 157 22.80 5.20 8.09
CA LEU A 157 21.40 4.75 8.06
C LEU A 157 21.09 3.92 6.81
N GLY A 158 21.68 4.26 5.66
CA GLY A 158 21.57 3.47 4.44
C GLY A 158 22.17 2.07 4.60
N ARG A 159 23.37 1.97 5.19
CA ARG A 159 24.03 0.69 5.48
C ARG A 159 23.24 -0.15 6.50
N LEU A 160 22.73 0.48 7.56
CA LEU A 160 21.88 -0.19 8.54
C LEU A 160 20.59 -0.72 7.90
N SER A 161 19.92 0.09 7.08
CA SER A 161 18.70 -0.30 6.37
C SER A 161 18.95 -1.49 5.44
N LEU A 162 20.06 -1.46 4.69
CA LEU A 162 20.48 -2.55 3.82
C LEU A 162 20.81 -3.83 4.62
N PHE A 163 21.49 -3.69 5.76
CA PHE A 163 21.79 -4.81 6.66
C PHE A 163 20.52 -5.48 7.21
N VAL A 164 19.55 -4.69 7.68
CA VAL A 164 18.25 -5.19 8.14
C VAL A 164 17.54 -5.92 6.99
N ALA A 165 17.45 -5.29 5.82
CA ALA A 165 16.80 -5.88 4.65
C ALA A 165 17.47 -7.18 4.18
N LYS A 166 18.81 -7.27 4.29
CA LYS A 166 19.58 -8.49 4.01
C LYS A 166 19.31 -9.58 5.05
N THR A 167 19.32 -9.24 6.33
CA THR A 167 19.12 -10.16 7.46
C THR A 167 17.76 -10.83 7.39
N PHE A 168 16.71 -10.06 7.13
CA PHE A 168 15.34 -10.57 7.01
C PHE A 168 14.99 -11.05 5.58
N ARG A 169 15.96 -11.07 4.66
CA ARG A 169 15.75 -11.47 3.25
C ARG A 169 14.58 -10.74 2.58
N LEU A 170 14.42 -9.45 2.87
CA LEU A 170 13.32 -8.62 2.34
C LEU A 170 13.57 -8.20 0.89
N VAL A 171 14.82 -8.09 0.45
CA VAL A 171 15.20 -7.68 -0.90
C VAL A 171 16.16 -8.67 -1.53
N HIS A 172 16.14 -8.81 -2.86
CA HIS A 172 17.20 -9.50 -3.57
C HIS A 172 18.38 -8.54 -3.72
N ILE A 173 19.59 -9.03 -3.47
CA ILE A 173 20.83 -8.24 -3.52
C ILE A 173 21.85 -8.99 -4.35
N LYS A 174 22.40 -8.32 -5.37
CA LYS A 174 23.56 -8.77 -6.13
C LYS A 174 24.69 -7.76 -5.93
N GLN A 175 25.88 -8.28 -5.65
CA GLN A 175 27.07 -7.46 -5.47
C GLN A 175 28.02 -7.74 -6.63
N GLU A 176 28.48 -6.68 -7.29
CA GLU A 176 29.44 -6.74 -8.37
C GLU A 176 30.62 -5.83 -8.05
N VAL A 177 31.84 -6.33 -8.24
CA VAL A 177 33.06 -5.54 -8.06
C VAL A 177 33.50 -5.03 -9.42
N ARG A 178 33.50 -3.70 -9.59
CA ARG A 178 33.95 -3.03 -10.81
C ARG A 178 34.96 -1.95 -10.46
N ASP A 179 36.13 -1.99 -11.10
CA ASP A 179 37.19 -0.98 -10.93
C ASP A 179 37.60 -0.74 -9.46
N LYS A 180 37.73 -1.82 -8.66
CA LYS A 180 38.02 -1.81 -7.21
C LYS A 180 36.93 -1.19 -6.32
N GLU A 181 35.76 -0.86 -6.87
CA GLU A 181 34.59 -0.41 -6.11
C GLU A 181 33.51 -1.51 -6.07
N VAL A 182 32.82 -1.63 -4.92
CA VAL A 182 31.70 -2.56 -4.75
C VAL A 182 30.39 -1.87 -5.12
N TYR A 183 29.77 -2.34 -6.18
CA TYR A 183 28.43 -1.96 -6.59
C TYR A 183 27.42 -2.97 -6.05
N THR A 184 26.32 -2.45 -5.53
CA THR A 184 25.20 -3.25 -5.07
C THR A 184 23.98 -2.95 -5.92
N GLU A 185 23.43 -4.00 -6.52
CA GLU A 185 22.10 -4.01 -7.11
C GLU A 185 21.12 -4.59 -6.08
N CYS A 186 20.11 -3.82 -5.67
CA CYS A 186 19.06 -4.33 -4.80
C CYS A 186 17.66 -4.09 -5.37
N THR A 187 16.72 -4.97 -5.04
CA THR A 187 15.31 -4.79 -5.37
C THR A 187 14.74 -3.52 -4.74
N ASN A 188 13.90 -2.79 -5.48
CA ASN A 188 13.19 -1.62 -4.96
C ASN A 188 12.32 -1.99 -3.75
N PHE A 189 12.31 -1.09 -2.75
CA PHE A 189 11.66 -1.32 -1.47
C PHE A 189 10.18 -0.95 -1.58
N THR A 190 9.39 -1.82 -2.20
CA THR A 190 7.92 -1.73 -2.26
C THR A 190 7.30 -3.10 -2.09
N LEU A 191 6.06 -3.17 -1.57
CA LEU A 191 5.35 -4.44 -1.43
C LEU A 191 5.14 -5.14 -2.76
N ILE A 192 4.95 -4.40 -3.85
CA ILE A 192 4.80 -4.96 -5.20
C ILE A 192 6.07 -5.75 -5.59
N ASN A 193 7.25 -5.14 -5.43
CA ASN A 193 8.51 -5.81 -5.75
C ASN A 193 8.85 -6.92 -4.76
N PHE A 194 8.47 -6.79 -3.49
CA PHE A 194 8.58 -7.86 -2.51
C PHE A 194 7.74 -9.08 -2.90
N MET A 195 6.51 -8.87 -3.36
CA MET A 195 5.65 -9.95 -3.84
C MET A 195 6.24 -10.65 -5.07
N LEU A 196 6.81 -9.90 -6.01
CA LEU A 196 7.53 -10.47 -7.16
C LEU A 196 8.81 -11.19 -6.76
N LYS A 197 9.49 -10.76 -5.69
CA LYS A 197 10.62 -11.51 -5.12
C LYS A 197 10.18 -12.85 -4.52
N VAL A 198 9.02 -12.89 -3.84
CA VAL A 198 8.51 -14.10 -3.17
C VAL A 198 7.90 -15.08 -4.16
N LEU A 199 7.08 -14.58 -5.10
CA LEU A 199 6.33 -15.40 -6.06
C LEU A 199 7.08 -15.66 -7.37
N GLY A 200 8.10 -14.84 -7.67
CA GLY A 200 8.75 -14.81 -8.98
C GLY A 200 8.02 -13.93 -10.00
N PRO A 201 8.50 -13.91 -11.27
CA PRO A 201 7.89 -13.16 -12.34
C PRO A 201 6.41 -13.55 -12.53
N THR A 202 5.52 -12.57 -12.44
CA THR A 202 4.07 -12.83 -12.41
C THR A 202 3.34 -11.91 -13.39
N HIS A 203 2.31 -12.43 -14.06
CA HIS A 203 1.46 -11.62 -14.93
C HIS A 203 0.77 -10.50 -14.14
N GLU A 204 0.70 -9.29 -14.71
CA GLU A 204 0.21 -8.08 -14.03
C GLU A 204 -1.16 -8.28 -13.36
N ARG A 205 -2.16 -8.75 -14.10
CA ARG A 205 -3.50 -9.06 -13.56
C ARG A 205 -3.46 -9.95 -12.32
N THR A 206 -2.64 -11.00 -12.36
CA THR A 206 -2.54 -11.98 -11.28
C THR A 206 -1.87 -11.35 -10.05
N LEU A 207 -0.82 -10.55 -10.26
CA LEU A 207 -0.18 -9.80 -9.19
C LEU A 207 -1.16 -8.82 -8.51
N THR A 208 -1.94 -8.06 -9.29
CA THR A 208 -2.99 -7.18 -8.73
C THR A 208 -3.98 -7.97 -7.88
N ILE A 209 -4.48 -9.11 -8.37
CA ILE A 209 -5.41 -9.96 -7.60
C ILE A 209 -4.78 -10.43 -6.28
N TYR A 210 -3.51 -10.84 -6.27
CA TYR A 210 -2.84 -11.24 -5.03
C TYR A 210 -2.72 -10.09 -4.04
N LEU A 211 -2.35 -8.89 -4.48
CA LEU A 211 -2.25 -7.72 -3.61
C LEU A 211 -3.62 -7.31 -3.04
N LEU A 212 -4.69 -7.38 -3.84
CA LEU A 212 -6.06 -7.12 -3.38
C LEU A 212 -6.58 -8.20 -2.44
N THR A 213 -6.17 -9.45 -2.64
CA THR A 213 -6.49 -10.55 -1.73
C THR A 213 -5.82 -10.31 -0.37
N ILE A 214 -4.54 -9.91 -0.36
CA ILE A 214 -3.84 -9.52 0.87
C ILE A 214 -4.57 -8.36 1.56
N GLN A 215 -5.02 -7.36 0.80
CA GLN A 215 -5.80 -6.25 1.33
C GLN A 215 -7.09 -6.72 2.02
N ALA A 216 -7.85 -7.61 1.38
CA ALA A 216 -9.07 -8.16 1.96
C ALA A 216 -8.78 -8.99 3.23
N LEU A 217 -7.72 -9.80 3.23
CA LEU A 217 -7.30 -10.57 4.41
C LEU A 217 -6.89 -9.64 5.56
N CYS A 218 -6.15 -8.57 5.29
CA CYS A 218 -5.82 -7.56 6.29
C CYS A 218 -7.07 -6.87 6.85
N SER A 219 -8.09 -6.60 6.01
CA SER A 219 -9.38 -6.10 6.50
C SER A 219 -10.09 -7.09 7.41
N CYS A 220 -10.08 -8.39 7.08
CA CYS A 220 -10.62 -9.43 7.96
C CYS A 220 -9.89 -9.46 9.31
N VAL A 221 -8.55 -9.38 9.30
CA VAL A 221 -7.74 -9.28 10.53
C VAL A 221 -8.12 -8.04 11.33
N ALA A 222 -8.32 -6.89 10.69
CA ALA A 222 -8.76 -5.66 11.34
C ALA A 222 -10.12 -5.84 12.03
N PHE A 223 -11.08 -6.51 11.38
CA PHE A 223 -12.36 -6.86 11.99
C PHE A 223 -12.21 -7.81 13.18
N CYS A 224 -11.37 -8.84 13.06
CA CYS A 224 -11.09 -9.76 14.17
C CYS A 224 -10.45 -9.03 15.36
N ILE A 225 -9.53 -8.09 15.12
CA ILE A 225 -8.93 -7.28 16.18
C ILE A 225 -10.01 -6.39 16.83
N ARG A 226 -10.82 -5.71 16.01
CA ARG A 226 -11.85 -4.78 16.49
C ARG A 226 -12.92 -5.47 17.34
N TYR A 227 -13.41 -6.64 16.93
CA TYR A 227 -14.53 -7.31 17.61
C TYR A 227 -14.12 -8.45 18.54
N GLY A 228 -12.95 -9.07 18.32
CA GLY A 228 -12.45 -10.19 19.14
C GLY A 228 -11.36 -9.80 20.15
N LEU A 229 -10.59 -8.75 19.88
CA LEU A 229 -9.45 -8.33 20.71
C LEU A 229 -9.55 -6.87 21.18
N SER A 230 -10.75 -6.30 21.20
CA SER A 230 -10.98 -4.88 21.52
C SER A 230 -10.31 -4.44 22.83
N ARG A 231 -10.40 -5.27 23.87
CA ARG A 231 -9.81 -5.01 25.20
C ARG A 231 -8.28 -4.87 25.21
N VAL A 232 -7.57 -5.41 24.22
CA VAL A 232 -6.10 -5.36 24.17
C VAL A 232 -5.60 -4.14 23.38
N PHE A 233 -6.35 -3.67 22.38
CA PHE A 233 -5.90 -2.63 21.46
C PHE A 233 -6.51 -1.24 21.71
N TYR A 234 -7.67 -1.16 22.38
CA TYR A 234 -8.40 0.10 22.54
C TYR A 234 -8.41 0.63 23.97
N ASP A 235 -8.17 -0.20 24.98
CA ASP A 235 -8.13 0.17 26.41
C ASP A 235 -6.72 0.59 26.91
N SER A 236 -5.81 0.95 26.00
CA SER A 236 -4.46 1.47 26.30
C SER A 236 -4.36 2.99 26.15
#